data_AF-I3ZT99-F1
#
_entry.id   AF-I3ZT99-F1
#
_cell.length_a   1.000
_cell.length_b   1.000
_cell.length_c   1.000
_cell.angle_alpha   90.00
_cell.angle_beta   90.00
_cell.angle_gamma   90.00
#
_symmetry.space_group_name_H-M   'P 1'
#
loop_
_entity.id
_entity.type
_entity.pdbx_description
1 polymer ?
#
loop_
_entity_poly.entity_id
_entity_poly.type
_entity_poly.pdbx_seq_one_letter_code
_entity_poly.pdbx_strand_id
1 'polypeptide(L)'
;MLCEAYLDLRYLLNRGYRKGYALEFVANHYRLSREERHLLARCVFSDEWIAEVRGKLLKPEELRDRVLAIDGFNVLITLESILEGKAVLCEDGLVRDLKYQGKYRLNEGTERVIEDVAESLARLGVSKAIFFYGSAVPRSGVVRKLTEKILELEGVPGEVRLVRSPDFELKKFETVATADVGIISRVPAVFDLAAYAGRPPRGGVKPLVKLLRKAQQSRIEKTSV
;
A
#
# COMPACT_ATOMS: atom_id res chain seq x y z
N MET A 1 -23.51 -1.07 9.58
CA MET A 1 -22.99 0.26 9.95
C MET A 1 -21.81 0.63 9.08
N LEU A 2 -20.79 -0.23 8.95
CA LEU A 2 -19.63 0.04 8.09
C LEU A 2 -19.97 0.36 6.62
N CYS A 3 -20.94 -0.33 6.01
CA CYS A 3 -21.34 -0.06 4.62
C CYS A 3 -21.97 1.33 4.46
N GLU A 4 -22.89 1.71 5.36
CA GLU A 4 -23.48 3.06 5.37
C GLU A 4 -22.41 4.13 5.60
N ALA A 5 -21.51 3.90 6.57
CA ALA A 5 -20.38 4.80 6.82
C ALA A 5 -19.46 4.96 5.60
N TYR A 6 -19.26 3.89 4.84
CA TYR A 6 -18.53 3.95 3.58
C TYR A 6 -19.25 4.85 2.55
N LEU A 7 -20.56 4.69 2.39
CA LEU A 7 -21.36 5.48 1.45
C LEU A 7 -21.35 6.97 1.84
N ASP A 8 -21.59 7.28 3.10
CA ASP A 8 -21.58 8.65 3.62
C ASP A 8 -20.20 9.31 3.49
N LEU A 9 -19.13 8.57 3.81
CA LEU A 9 -17.77 9.08 3.65
C LEU A 9 -17.48 9.38 2.18
N ARG A 10 -17.77 8.43 1.27
CA ARG A 10 -17.58 8.63 -0.18
C ARG A 10 -18.38 9.82 -0.69
N TYR A 11 -19.63 9.98 -0.24
CA TYR A 11 -20.47 11.13 -0.57
C TYR A 11 -19.83 12.47 -0.14
N LEU A 12 -19.33 12.57 1.09
CA LEU A 12 -18.65 13.78 1.56
C LEU A 12 -17.35 14.06 0.78
N LEU A 13 -16.54 13.03 0.51
CA LEU A 13 -15.31 13.19 -0.27
C LEU A 13 -15.59 13.69 -1.69
N ASN A 14 -16.64 13.18 -2.34
CA ASN A 14 -17.08 13.64 -3.66
C ASN A 14 -17.58 15.09 -3.67
N ARG A 15 -17.92 15.66 -2.51
CA ARG A 15 -18.27 17.08 -2.36
C ARG A 15 -17.10 17.98 -1.95
N GLY A 16 -15.87 17.44 -1.96
CA GLY A 16 -14.66 18.21 -1.66
C GLY A 16 -14.38 18.39 -0.16
N TYR A 17 -15.06 17.66 0.73
CA TYR A 17 -14.73 17.72 2.15
C TYR A 17 -13.36 17.10 2.40
N ARG A 18 -12.56 17.74 3.28
CA ARG A 18 -11.25 17.20 3.68
C ARG A 18 -11.42 15.84 4.36
N LYS A 19 -10.69 14.84 3.88
CA LYS A 19 -10.82 13.44 4.30
C LYS A 19 -10.75 13.22 5.81
N GLY A 20 -9.84 13.91 6.50
CA GLY A 20 -9.71 13.79 7.96
C GLY A 20 -11.01 14.14 8.70
N TYR A 21 -11.60 15.31 8.40
CA TYR A 21 -12.83 15.76 9.05
C TYR A 21 -14.04 14.91 8.65
N ALA A 22 -14.17 14.57 7.36
CA ALA A 22 -15.27 13.72 6.90
C ALA A 22 -15.22 12.33 7.56
N LEU A 23 -14.03 11.72 7.62
CA LEU A 23 -13.84 10.43 8.29
C LEU A 23 -14.18 10.51 9.77
N GLU A 24 -13.69 11.53 10.48
CA GLU A 24 -13.97 11.69 11.91
C GLU A 24 -15.46 11.84 12.18
N PHE A 25 -16.14 12.72 11.43
CA PHE A 25 -17.58 12.95 11.55
C PHE A 25 -18.38 11.66 11.32
N VAL A 26 -18.15 10.99 10.20
CA VAL A 26 -18.84 9.74 9.83
C VAL A 26 -18.52 8.62 10.83
N ALA A 27 -17.26 8.45 11.21
CA ALA A 27 -16.85 7.42 12.16
C ALA A 27 -17.47 7.61 13.54
N ASN A 28 -17.62 8.86 13.99
CA ASN A 28 -18.28 9.17 15.26
C ASN A 28 -19.79 8.94 15.17
N HIS A 29 -20.44 9.35 14.07
CA HIS A 29 -21.87 9.12 13.83
C HIS A 29 -22.23 7.63 13.90
N TYR A 30 -21.48 6.78 13.19
CA TYR A 30 -21.70 5.34 13.15
C TYR A 30 -21.01 4.56 14.27
N ARG A 31 -20.35 5.24 15.23
CA ARG A 31 -19.61 4.64 16.35
C ARG A 31 -18.63 3.55 15.91
N LEU A 32 -17.91 3.79 14.82
CA LEU A 32 -16.98 2.82 14.24
C LEU A 32 -15.83 2.50 15.19
N SER A 33 -15.45 1.23 15.22
CA SER A 33 -14.27 0.75 15.91
C SER A 33 -12.98 1.32 15.32
N ARG A 34 -11.85 1.17 16.03
CA ARG A 34 -10.54 1.63 15.54
C ARG A 34 -10.14 0.96 14.22
N GLU A 35 -10.45 -0.32 14.07
CA GLU A 35 -10.13 -1.11 12.86
C GLU A 35 -10.98 -0.65 11.67
N GLU A 36 -12.27 -0.42 11.89
CA GLU A 36 -13.17 0.12 10.86
C GLU A 36 -12.77 1.54 10.44
N ARG A 37 -12.42 2.40 11.40
CA ARG A 37 -11.87 3.74 11.13
C ARG A 37 -10.61 3.65 10.28
N HIS A 38 -9.68 2.76 10.64
CA HIS A 38 -8.43 2.59 9.91
C HIS A 38 -8.67 2.06 8.49
N LEU A 39 -9.57 1.09 8.33
CA LEU A 39 -9.98 0.59 7.01
C LEU A 39 -10.51 1.71 6.13
N LEU A 40 -11.46 2.52 6.63
CA LEU A 40 -12.02 3.63 5.85
C LEU A 40 -10.96 4.69 5.53
N ALA A 41 -10.09 5.01 6.50
CA ALA A 41 -8.98 5.94 6.29
C ALA A 41 -8.05 5.50 5.16
N ARG A 42 -7.72 4.20 5.09
CA ARG A 42 -6.80 3.65 4.10
C ARG A 42 -7.43 3.45 2.72
N CYS A 43 -8.74 3.18 2.65
CA CYS A 43 -9.34 2.59 1.45
C CYS A 43 -10.44 3.41 0.77
N VAL A 44 -11.00 4.42 1.45
CA VAL A 44 -12.13 5.20 0.90
C VAL A 44 -11.64 6.53 0.35
N PHE A 45 -11.98 6.80 -0.90
CA PHE A 45 -11.55 7.97 -1.64
C PHE A 45 -12.70 8.51 -2.49
N SER A 46 -12.57 9.74 -3.00
CA SER A 46 -13.50 10.29 -3.99
C SER A 46 -13.38 9.56 -5.32
N ASP A 47 -14.40 9.66 -6.16
CA ASP A 47 -14.42 9.11 -7.51
C ASP A 47 -13.34 9.75 -8.39
N GLU A 48 -13.13 11.06 -8.21
CA GLU A 48 -12.06 11.82 -8.86
C GLU A 48 -10.67 11.24 -8.52
N TRP A 49 -10.39 10.99 -7.23
CA TRP A 49 -9.14 10.37 -6.80
C TRP A 49 -8.97 8.97 -7.39
N ILE A 50 -10.02 8.14 -7.34
CA ILE A 50 -9.99 6.78 -7.88
C ILE A 50 -9.65 6.80 -9.38
N ALA A 51 -10.27 7.71 -10.14
CA ALA A 51 -9.99 7.87 -11.57
C ALA A 51 -8.55 8.34 -11.81
N GLU A 52 -8.07 9.34 -11.06
CA GLU A 52 -6.69 9.85 -11.15
C GLU A 52 -5.67 8.73 -10.90
N VAL A 53 -5.80 7.99 -9.80
CA VAL A 53 -4.85 6.92 -9.44
C VAL A 53 -4.85 5.81 -10.48
N ARG A 54 -6.02 5.40 -10.98
CA ARG A 54 -6.12 4.39 -12.03
C ARG A 54 -5.45 4.85 -13.34
N GLY A 55 -5.46 6.14 -13.64
CA GLY A 55 -4.77 6.71 -14.80
C GLY A 55 -3.24 6.73 -14.64
N LYS A 56 -2.73 6.74 -13.41
CA LYS A 56 -1.29 6.70 -13.09
C LYS A 56 -0.74 5.27 -12.93
N LEU A 57 -1.61 4.27 -12.77
CA LEU A 57 -1.21 2.91 -12.41
C LEU A 57 -0.65 2.16 -13.61
N LEU A 58 0.64 1.83 -13.56
CA LEU A 58 1.33 1.08 -14.59
C LEU A 58 1.06 -0.43 -14.48
N LYS A 59 1.01 -1.08 -15.64
CA LYS A 59 1.04 -2.55 -15.77
C LYS A 59 2.49 -3.06 -15.74
N PRO A 60 2.71 -4.35 -15.42
CA PRO A 60 4.05 -4.95 -15.41
C PRO A 60 4.84 -4.73 -16.71
N GLU A 61 4.16 -4.85 -17.86
CA GLU A 61 4.75 -4.69 -19.20
C GLU A 61 5.36 -3.29 -19.40
N GLU A 62 4.82 -2.27 -18.73
CA GLU A 62 5.17 -0.87 -18.90
C GLU A 62 6.42 -0.48 -18.09
N LEU A 63 6.89 -1.35 -17.18
CA LEU A 63 8.05 -1.10 -16.33
C LEU A 63 9.39 -1.45 -16.98
N ARG A 64 9.38 -2.20 -18.08
CA ARG A 64 10.61 -2.59 -18.77
C ARG A 64 11.43 -1.35 -19.12
N ASP A 65 12.74 -1.42 -18.84
CA ASP A 65 13.72 -0.36 -19.08
C ASP A 65 13.45 0.97 -18.33
N ARG A 66 12.48 1.03 -17.41
CA ARG A 66 12.25 2.21 -16.57
C ARG A 66 13.07 2.18 -15.28
N VAL A 67 13.41 3.37 -14.79
CA VAL A 67 13.88 3.56 -13.42
C VAL A 67 12.67 3.53 -12.49
N LEU A 68 12.68 2.62 -11.51
CA LEU A 68 11.63 2.50 -10.51
C LEU A 68 12.16 2.93 -9.15
N ALA A 69 11.63 4.03 -8.61
CA ALA A 69 11.89 4.42 -7.23
C ALA A 69 10.91 3.67 -6.31
N ILE A 70 11.39 3.14 -5.18
CA ILE A 70 10.64 2.21 -4.33
C ILE A 70 10.54 2.78 -2.92
N ASP A 71 9.32 2.90 -2.42
CA ASP A 71 9.02 3.25 -1.04
C ASP A 71 9.26 2.05 -0.13
N GLY A 72 10.53 1.82 0.20
CA GLY A 72 11.03 0.53 0.67
C GLY A 72 10.25 -0.02 1.86
N PHE A 73 10.16 0.71 2.97
CA PHE A 73 9.49 0.19 4.16
C PHE A 73 7.98 0.01 3.97
N ASN A 74 7.31 0.90 3.23
CA ASN A 74 5.87 0.76 3.01
C ASN A 74 5.56 -0.44 2.10
N VAL A 75 6.41 -0.72 1.11
CA VAL A 75 6.32 -1.95 0.29
C VAL A 75 6.51 -3.20 1.15
N LEU A 76 7.55 -3.24 2.00
CA LEU A 76 7.80 -4.38 2.89
C LEU A 76 6.63 -4.60 3.87
N ILE A 77 6.13 -3.53 4.50
CA ILE A 77 4.97 -3.57 5.39
C ILE A 77 3.73 -4.14 4.67
N THR A 78 3.50 -3.71 3.44
CA THR A 78 2.35 -4.15 2.65
C THR A 78 2.47 -5.62 2.27
N LEU A 79 3.66 -6.08 1.86
CA LEU A 79 3.93 -7.49 1.55
C LEU A 79 3.75 -8.40 2.77
N GLU A 80 4.29 -8.03 3.93
CA GLU A 80 4.08 -8.76 5.18
C GLU A 80 2.58 -8.81 5.54
N SER A 81 1.85 -7.73 5.27
CA SER A 81 0.40 -7.68 5.50
C SER A 81 -0.39 -8.56 4.54
N ILE A 82 0.07 -8.70 3.29
CA ILE A 82 -0.50 -9.64 2.32
C ILE A 82 -0.32 -11.08 2.82
N LEU A 83 0.88 -11.45 3.25
CA LEU A 83 1.19 -12.79 3.79
C LEU A 83 0.32 -13.14 5.00
N GLU A 84 0.06 -12.17 5.88
CA GLU A 84 -0.80 -12.34 7.06
C GLU A 84 -2.31 -12.27 6.75
N GLY A 85 -2.70 -12.00 5.52
CA GLY A 85 -4.11 -11.79 5.16
C GLY A 85 -4.72 -10.51 5.76
N LYS A 86 -3.88 -9.54 6.12
CA LYS A 86 -4.23 -8.21 6.67
C LYS A 86 -3.99 -7.09 5.66
N ALA A 87 -4.18 -7.39 4.38
CA ALA A 87 -4.16 -6.41 3.29
C ALA A 87 -5.50 -6.42 2.56
N VAL A 88 -5.80 -5.30 1.89
CA VAL A 88 -7.05 -5.10 1.15
C VAL A 88 -6.76 -4.48 -0.21
N LEU A 89 -7.47 -4.98 -1.23
CA LEU A 89 -7.49 -4.37 -2.56
C LEU A 89 -8.52 -3.24 -2.55
N CYS A 90 -8.04 -2.01 -2.72
CA CYS A 90 -8.84 -0.79 -2.71
C CYS A 90 -9.49 -0.53 -4.08
N GLU A 91 -10.48 0.36 -4.11
CA GLU A 91 -11.20 0.69 -5.35
C GLU A 91 -10.32 1.43 -6.38
N ASP A 92 -9.25 2.09 -5.95
CA ASP A 92 -8.25 2.72 -6.83
C ASP A 92 -7.27 1.72 -7.45
N GLY A 93 -7.42 0.43 -7.18
CA GLY A 93 -6.62 -0.65 -7.75
C GLY A 93 -5.34 -0.99 -6.97
N LEU A 94 -5.05 -0.25 -5.89
CA LEU A 94 -3.89 -0.48 -5.04
C LEU A 94 -4.21 -1.40 -3.86
N VAL A 95 -3.25 -2.25 -3.50
CA VAL A 95 -3.25 -3.04 -2.28
C VAL A 95 -2.65 -2.23 -1.15
N ARG A 96 -3.37 -2.15 -0.04
CA ARG A 96 -2.91 -1.45 1.18
C ARG A 96 -2.96 -2.36 2.39
N ASP A 97 -1.98 -2.19 3.26
CA ASP A 97 -1.98 -2.82 4.57
C ASP A 97 -3.08 -2.26 5.48
N LEU A 98 -3.59 -3.12 6.35
CA LEU A 98 -4.51 -2.78 7.44
C LEU A 98 -3.84 -2.96 8.81
N LYS A 99 -2.52 -3.18 8.85
CA LYS A 99 -1.79 -3.30 10.10
C LYS A 99 -1.72 -1.93 10.75
N TYR A 100 -2.29 -1.83 11.94
CA TYR A 100 -2.04 -0.67 12.79
C TYR A 100 -0.63 -0.77 13.38
N GLN A 101 0.39 -0.44 12.60
CA GLN A 101 1.78 -0.41 13.04
C GLN A 101 2.44 0.92 12.70
N GLY A 102 3.40 1.31 13.54
CA GLY A 102 4.22 2.50 13.30
C GLY A 102 5.35 2.20 12.32
N LYS A 103 6.58 2.44 12.75
CA LYS A 103 7.77 2.16 11.95
C LYS A 103 7.95 0.66 11.69
N TYR A 104 8.56 0.34 10.55
CA TYR A 104 8.94 -1.03 10.20
C TYR A 104 9.77 -1.71 11.28
N ARG A 105 9.57 -3.02 11.45
CA ARG A 105 10.32 -3.86 12.40
C ARG A 105 10.88 -5.06 11.67
N LEU A 106 12.21 -5.09 11.54
CA LEU A 106 12.97 -6.25 11.08
C LEU A 106 12.54 -7.52 11.85
N ASN A 107 12.23 -8.57 11.13
CA ASN A 107 11.77 -9.86 11.63
C ASN A 107 12.34 -11.01 10.77
N GLU A 108 12.06 -12.26 11.14
CA GLU A 108 12.59 -13.45 10.46
C GLU A 108 12.12 -13.58 9.00
N GLY A 109 10.97 -12.99 8.64
CA GLY A 109 10.45 -12.98 7.29
C GLY A 109 11.01 -11.87 6.39
N THR A 110 11.76 -10.90 6.93
CA THR A 110 12.23 -9.74 6.16
C THR A 110 13.10 -10.14 4.98
N GLU A 111 14.03 -11.08 5.15
CA GLU A 111 14.91 -11.56 4.07
C GLU A 111 14.08 -12.14 2.92
N ARG A 112 13.14 -13.03 3.25
CA ARG A 112 12.25 -13.65 2.27
C ARG A 112 11.41 -12.64 1.49
N VAL A 113 10.88 -11.62 2.17
CA VAL A 113 10.09 -10.58 1.51
C VAL A 113 10.95 -9.75 0.55
N ILE A 114 12.21 -9.48 0.90
CA ILE A 114 13.14 -8.78 0.01
C ILE A 114 13.52 -9.65 -1.19
N GLU A 115 13.73 -10.96 -1.02
CA GLU A 115 13.92 -11.93 -2.12
C GLU A 115 12.74 -11.88 -3.10
N ASP A 116 11.50 -11.97 -2.60
CA ASP A 116 10.29 -11.90 -3.44
C ASP A 116 10.22 -10.58 -4.25
N VAL A 117 10.67 -9.47 -3.66
CA VAL A 117 10.77 -8.18 -4.35
C VAL A 117 11.86 -8.20 -5.42
N ALA A 118 13.05 -8.69 -5.11
CA ALA A 118 14.17 -8.71 -6.04
C ALA A 118 13.88 -9.61 -7.25
N GLU A 119 13.38 -10.83 -7.03
CA GLU A 119 12.92 -11.72 -8.11
C GLU A 119 11.87 -11.04 -9.00
N SER A 120 10.95 -10.29 -8.38
CA SER A 120 9.91 -9.56 -9.11
C SER A 120 10.48 -8.43 -9.96
N LEU A 121 11.45 -7.68 -9.44
CA LEU A 121 12.13 -6.62 -10.19
C LEU A 121 12.91 -7.18 -11.37
N ALA A 122 13.58 -8.33 -11.20
CA ALA A 122 14.26 -9.04 -12.29
C ALA A 122 13.27 -9.42 -13.40
N ARG A 123 12.10 -10.00 -13.04
CA ARG A 123 11.04 -10.34 -14.01
C ARG A 123 10.46 -9.13 -14.73
N LEU A 124 10.32 -8.00 -14.03
CA LEU A 124 9.82 -6.75 -14.61
C LEU A 124 10.81 -6.12 -15.60
N GLY A 125 12.09 -6.46 -15.51
CA GLY A 125 13.13 -5.93 -16.40
C GLY A 125 13.31 -4.41 -16.26
N VAL A 126 13.20 -3.89 -15.03
CA VAL A 126 13.45 -2.46 -14.76
C VAL A 126 14.92 -2.13 -15.08
N SER A 127 15.20 -0.94 -15.64
CA SER A 127 16.58 -0.54 -15.91
C SER A 127 17.35 -0.21 -14.63
N LYS A 128 16.65 0.27 -13.59
CA LYS A 128 17.22 0.47 -12.25
C LYS A 128 16.14 0.51 -11.18
N ALA A 129 16.34 -0.22 -10.08
CA ALA A 129 15.52 -0.15 -8.88
C ALA A 129 16.21 0.70 -7.81
N ILE A 130 15.54 1.74 -7.30
CA ILE A 130 16.10 2.65 -6.29
C ILE A 130 15.23 2.60 -5.03
N PHE A 131 15.72 1.92 -4.00
CA PHE A 131 15.03 1.79 -2.73
C PHE A 131 15.32 2.99 -1.83
N PHE A 132 14.26 3.59 -1.29
CA PHE A 132 14.35 4.63 -0.26
C PHE A 132 13.87 4.09 1.08
N TYR A 133 14.80 3.98 2.02
CA TYR A 133 14.52 3.61 3.41
C TYR A 133 14.69 4.82 4.34
N GLY A 134 13.72 5.02 5.23
CA GLY A 134 13.79 6.07 6.24
C GLY A 134 14.89 5.78 7.27
N SER A 135 15.90 6.66 7.37
CA SER A 135 17.02 6.49 8.30
C SER A 135 16.60 6.49 9.77
N ALA A 136 15.46 7.08 10.10
CA ALA A 136 14.88 7.10 11.44
C ALA A 136 14.19 5.79 11.85
N VAL A 137 14.11 4.80 10.95
CA VAL A 137 13.59 3.46 11.26
C VAL A 137 14.69 2.62 11.92
N PRO A 138 14.42 2.00 13.09
CA PRO A 138 15.40 1.15 13.76
C PRO A 138 15.90 0.03 12.85
N ARG A 139 17.21 -0.23 12.89
CA ARG A 139 17.88 -1.27 12.07
C ARG A 139 17.72 -1.08 10.55
N SER A 140 17.39 0.14 10.09
CA SER A 140 17.33 0.46 8.65
C SER A 140 18.66 0.22 7.92
N GLY A 141 19.79 0.40 8.60
CA GLY A 141 21.12 0.03 8.08
C GLY A 141 21.31 -1.47 7.82
N VAL A 142 20.67 -2.33 8.61
CA VAL A 142 20.69 -3.79 8.41
C VAL A 142 19.84 -4.16 7.20
N VAL A 143 18.61 -3.62 7.14
CA VAL A 143 17.69 -3.83 6.01
C VAL A 143 18.31 -3.33 4.70
N ARG A 144 19.01 -2.18 4.71
CA ARG A 144 19.75 -1.68 3.55
C ARG A 144 20.74 -2.70 3.03
N LYS A 145 21.67 -3.15 3.88
CA LYS A 145 22.73 -4.10 3.49
C LYS A 145 22.16 -5.42 2.98
N LEU A 146 21.09 -5.90 3.63
CA LEU A 146 20.39 -7.09 3.19
C LEU A 146 19.77 -6.91 1.80
N THR A 147 19.12 -5.76 1.57
CA THR A 147 18.55 -5.41 0.25
C THR A 147 19.65 -5.33 -0.81
N GLU A 148 20.77 -4.66 -0.53
CA GLU A 148 21.91 -4.55 -1.47
C GLU A 148 22.44 -5.95 -1.85
N LYS A 149 22.67 -6.82 -0.87
CA LYS A 149 23.14 -8.19 -1.09
C LYS A 149 22.18 -8.99 -1.98
N ILE A 150 20.88 -8.94 -1.71
CA ILE A 150 19.88 -9.72 -2.45
C ILE A 150 19.75 -9.22 -3.88
N LEU A 151 19.76 -7.90 -4.10
CA LEU A 151 19.72 -7.33 -5.46
C LEU A 151 20.92 -7.77 -6.29
N GLU A 152 22.12 -7.83 -5.70
CA GLU A 152 23.33 -8.34 -6.35
C GLU A 152 23.20 -9.82 -6.72
N LEU A 153 22.70 -10.66 -5.81
CA LEU A 153 22.49 -12.10 -6.05
C LEU A 153 21.48 -12.36 -7.18
N GLU A 154 20.40 -11.57 -7.23
CA GLU A 154 19.36 -11.67 -8.26
C GLU A 154 19.70 -10.93 -9.56
N GLY A 155 20.88 -10.30 -9.64
CA GLY A 155 21.32 -9.55 -10.82
C GLY A 155 20.47 -8.33 -11.14
N VAL A 156 19.75 -7.77 -10.16
CA VAL A 156 18.90 -6.59 -10.34
C VAL A 156 19.75 -5.32 -10.26
N PRO A 157 19.77 -4.45 -11.29
CA PRO A 157 20.44 -3.16 -11.22
C PRO A 157 19.81 -2.29 -10.13
N GLY A 158 20.45 -2.22 -8.97
CA GLY A 158 19.85 -1.73 -7.75
C GLY A 158 20.66 -0.65 -7.04
N GLU A 159 19.97 0.27 -6.37
CA GLU A 159 20.58 1.21 -5.43
C GLU A 159 19.69 1.32 -4.18
N VAL A 160 20.30 1.34 -2.99
CA VAL A 160 19.55 1.41 -1.74
C VAL A 160 20.02 2.61 -0.92
N ARG A 161 19.12 3.56 -0.67
CA ARG A 161 19.41 4.83 0.00
C ARG A 161 18.75 4.91 1.36
N LEU A 162 19.54 5.28 2.37
CA LEU A 162 19.02 5.71 3.66
C LEU A 162 18.85 7.22 3.68
N VAL A 163 17.63 7.68 3.86
CA VAL A 163 17.28 9.10 3.75
C VAL A 163 16.44 9.54 4.93
N ARG A 164 16.54 10.82 5.29
CA ARG A 164 15.73 11.37 6.38
C ARG A 164 14.24 11.39 6.03
N SER A 165 13.91 11.68 4.78
CA SER A 165 12.54 11.73 4.28
C SER A 165 12.42 10.98 2.95
N PRO A 166 12.00 9.71 2.96
CA PRO A 166 11.70 8.96 1.74
C PRO A 166 10.67 9.67 0.86
N ASP A 167 9.58 10.18 1.44
CA ASP A 167 8.53 10.91 0.72
C ASP A 167 9.08 12.09 -0.09
N PHE A 168 10.04 12.84 0.44
CA PHE A 168 10.63 13.98 -0.27
C PHE A 168 11.48 13.53 -1.46
N GLU A 169 12.23 12.43 -1.31
CA GLU A 169 13.05 11.90 -2.39
C GLU A 169 12.21 11.22 -3.47
N LEU A 170 11.20 10.44 -3.10
CA LEU A 170 10.32 9.70 -4.01
C LEU A 170 9.55 10.63 -4.96
N LYS A 171 9.16 11.82 -4.49
CA LYS A 171 8.45 12.82 -5.30
C LYS A 171 9.27 13.41 -6.46
N LYS A 172 10.58 13.13 -6.52
CA LYS A 172 11.47 13.58 -7.60
C LYS A 172 11.53 12.59 -8.77
N PHE A 173 10.82 11.47 -8.69
CA PHE A 173 10.87 10.40 -9.68
C PHE A 173 9.58 10.33 -10.51
N GLU A 174 9.75 9.97 -11.78
CA GLU A 174 8.66 9.77 -12.74
C GLU A 174 7.79 8.54 -12.40
N THR A 175 8.43 7.44 -11.99
CA THR A 175 7.76 6.16 -11.70
C THR A 175 8.11 5.69 -10.29
N VAL A 176 7.08 5.50 -9.46
CA VAL A 176 7.24 5.15 -8.04
C VAL A 176 6.42 3.93 -7.64
N ALA A 177 7.06 2.95 -7.00
CA ALA A 177 6.37 1.85 -6.33
C ALA A 177 5.94 2.27 -4.92
N THR A 178 4.65 2.60 -4.76
CA THR A 178 4.06 3.01 -3.48
C THR A 178 2.53 2.88 -3.53
N ALA A 179 1.93 2.73 -2.34
CA ALA A 179 0.49 2.86 -2.13
C ALA A 179 0.13 4.08 -1.24
N ASP A 180 1.11 4.96 -0.97
CA ASP A 180 0.93 6.15 -0.14
C ASP A 180 0.28 7.30 -0.90
N VAL A 181 -0.83 7.81 -0.35
CA VAL A 181 -1.66 8.87 -0.94
C VAL A 181 -0.87 10.17 -1.15
N GLY A 182 0.01 10.53 -0.21
CA GLY A 182 0.82 11.73 -0.28
C GLY A 182 1.88 11.70 -1.37
N ILE A 183 2.35 10.52 -1.76
CA ILE A 183 3.29 10.32 -2.86
C ILE A 183 2.54 10.22 -4.19
N ILE A 184 1.49 9.38 -4.26
CA ILE A 184 0.68 9.15 -5.47
C ILE A 184 0.17 10.47 -6.07
N SER A 185 -0.28 11.40 -5.21
CA SER A 185 -0.78 12.71 -5.65
C SER A 185 0.27 13.60 -6.33
N ARG A 186 1.55 13.30 -6.20
CA ARG A 186 2.67 14.16 -6.65
C ARG A 186 3.51 13.54 -7.76
N VAL A 187 3.32 12.25 -8.05
CA VAL A 187 4.13 11.53 -9.04
C VAL A 187 3.32 11.27 -10.32
N PRO A 188 3.98 11.24 -11.49
CA PRO A 188 3.31 10.98 -12.77
C PRO A 188 2.79 9.55 -12.91
N ALA A 189 3.55 8.55 -12.46
CA ALA A 189 3.20 7.15 -12.61
C ALA A 189 3.51 6.33 -11.35
N VAL A 190 2.66 5.33 -11.06
CA VAL A 190 2.77 4.47 -9.89
C VAL A 190 2.68 3.00 -10.25
N PHE A 191 3.37 2.16 -9.48
CA PHE A 191 3.30 0.70 -9.63
C PHE A 191 3.04 0.03 -8.28
N ASP A 192 2.13 -0.95 -8.26
CA ASP A 192 1.86 -1.72 -7.05
C ASP A 192 2.81 -2.93 -6.93
N LEU A 193 4.05 -2.64 -6.54
CA LEU A 193 5.07 -3.67 -6.36
C LEU A 193 4.68 -4.69 -5.28
N ALA A 194 3.95 -4.27 -4.24
CA ALA A 194 3.51 -5.16 -3.18
C ALA A 194 2.45 -6.14 -3.68
N ALA A 195 1.48 -5.68 -4.48
CA ALA A 195 0.51 -6.58 -5.10
C ALA A 195 1.15 -7.55 -6.09
N TYR A 196 2.14 -7.08 -6.86
CA TYR A 196 2.83 -7.90 -7.86
C TYR A 196 3.74 -8.96 -7.24
N ALA A 197 4.52 -8.60 -6.22
CA ALA A 197 5.45 -9.52 -5.54
C ALA A 197 4.76 -10.38 -4.46
N GLY A 198 3.58 -9.96 -3.98
CA GLY A 198 2.89 -10.60 -2.87
C GLY A 198 2.42 -12.02 -3.18
N ARG A 199 2.63 -12.93 -2.21
CA ARG A 199 2.13 -14.31 -2.25
C ARG A 199 0.95 -14.45 -1.28
N PRO A 200 -0.29 -14.08 -1.65
CA PRO A 200 -1.39 -14.07 -0.71
C PRO A 200 -1.77 -15.47 -0.22
N PRO A 201 -2.33 -15.61 1.00
CA PRO A 201 -2.87 -16.87 1.49
C PRO A 201 -4.06 -17.35 0.64
N ARG A 202 -4.49 -18.60 0.85
CA ARG A 202 -5.66 -19.18 0.14
C ARG A 202 -6.86 -18.23 0.21
N GLY A 203 -7.33 -17.80 -0.96
CA GLY A 203 -8.44 -16.84 -1.11
C GLY A 203 -8.03 -15.42 -1.52
N GLY A 204 -6.73 -15.15 -1.66
CA GLY A 204 -6.21 -13.90 -2.22
C GLY A 204 -6.33 -12.68 -1.30
N VAL A 205 -5.84 -11.53 -1.77
CA VAL A 205 -6.11 -10.24 -1.14
C VAL A 205 -7.60 -9.91 -1.32
N LYS A 206 -8.30 -9.62 -0.22
CA LYS A 206 -9.75 -9.38 -0.27
C LYS A 206 -10.04 -8.00 -0.86
N PRO A 207 -10.95 -7.87 -1.83
CA PRO A 207 -11.45 -6.57 -2.26
C PRO A 207 -12.23 -5.86 -1.16
N LEU A 208 -12.13 -4.53 -1.06
CA LEU A 208 -12.85 -3.71 -0.09
C LEU A 208 -14.36 -4.03 -0.07
N VAL A 209 -14.98 -4.14 -1.25
CA VAL A 209 -16.41 -4.44 -1.42
C VAL A 209 -16.81 -5.74 -0.71
N LYS A 210 -15.94 -6.76 -0.71
CA LYS A 210 -16.19 -8.04 -0.03
C LYS A 210 -16.18 -7.87 1.49
N LEU A 211 -15.30 -7.02 2.02
CA LEU A 211 -15.24 -6.70 3.45
C LEU A 211 -16.50 -5.94 3.89
N LEU A 212 -16.94 -4.96 3.11
CA LEU A 212 -18.16 -4.19 3.38
C LEU A 212 -19.41 -5.07 3.40
N ARG A 213 -19.55 -6.00 2.44
CA ARG A 213 -20.67 -6.96 2.37
C ARG A 213 -20.71 -7.93 3.55
N LYS A 214 -19.54 -8.46 3.95
CA LYS A 214 -19.47 -9.36 5.12
C LYS A 214 -19.94 -8.64 6.38
N ALA A 215 -19.56 -7.37 6.57
CA ALA A 215 -20.02 -6.56 7.69
C ALA A 215 -21.54 -6.29 7.68
N GLN A 216 -22.20 -6.30 6.51
CA GLN A 216 -23.66 -6.26 6.42
C GLN A 216 -24.30 -7.59 6.80
N GLN A 217 -23.78 -8.73 6.32
CA GLN A 217 -24.36 -10.07 6.58
C GLN A 217 -24.26 -10.49 8.05
N SER A 218 -23.11 -10.32 8.68
CA SER A 218 -22.92 -10.64 10.12
C SER A 218 -23.83 -9.83 11.05
N ARG A 219 -24.50 -8.79 10.54
CA ARG A 219 -25.50 -8.02 11.28
C ARG A 219 -26.90 -8.62 11.16
N ILE A 220 -27.29 -9.08 9.97
CA ILE A 220 -28.61 -9.70 9.75
C ILE A 220 -28.77 -10.90 10.70
N GLU A 221 -27.71 -11.72 10.81
CA GLU A 221 -27.68 -12.88 11.71
C GLU A 221 -27.76 -12.48 13.20
N LYS A 222 -27.12 -11.39 13.61
CA LYS A 222 -27.15 -10.90 15.02
C LYS A 222 -28.44 -10.18 15.42
N THR A 223 -29.27 -9.78 14.45
CA THR A 223 -30.55 -9.08 14.72
C THR A 223 -31.75 -10.03 14.61
N SER A 224 -31.51 -11.28 14.18
CA SER A 224 -32.53 -12.33 14.00
C SER A 224 -32.57 -13.33 15.17
N VAL A 225 -31.94 -12.99 16.30
CA VAL A 225 -31.89 -13.77 17.55
C VAL A 225 -32.45 -12.92 18.68
#